data_AF-A0A7V2QF14-F1
#
_entry.id   AF-A0A7V2QF14-F1
#
_cell.length_a   1.000
_cell.length_b   1.000
_cell.length_c   1.000
_cell.angle_alpha   90.00
_cell.angle_beta   90.00
_cell.angle_gamma   90.00
#
_symmetry.space_group_name_H-M   'P 1'
#
loop_
_entity.id
_entity.type
_entity.pdbx_description
1 polymer ?
#
loop_
_entity_poly.entity_id
_entity_poly.type
_entity_poly.pdbx_seq_one_letter_code
_entity_poly.pdbx_strand_id
1 'polypeptide(L)' 'MKRQATRIEELERRIADLKARLPKHSIPPAMILELEELEEELERARAREETIQ' A
#
# COMPACT_ATOMS: atom_id res chain seq x y z
N MET A 1 18.43 -11.84 -3.62
CA MET A 1 17.31 -11.34 -2.81
C MET A 1 16.31 -10.68 -3.77
N LYS A 2 15.10 -11.24 -3.95
CA LYS A 2 14.06 -10.66 -4.85
C LYS A 2 12.66 -10.60 -4.20
N ARG A 3 12.49 -11.13 -3.00
CA ARG A 3 11.16 -11.34 -2.37
C ARG A 3 10.53 -10.06 -1.83
N GLN A 4 11.34 -9.10 -1.37
CA GLN A 4 10.85 -7.87 -0.73
C GLN A 4 10.45 -6.81 -1.75
N ALA A 5 11.26 -6.60 -2.80
CA ALA A 5 10.94 -5.71 -3.91
C ALA A 5 9.58 -6.04 -4.57
N THR A 6 9.29 -7.34 -4.81
CA THR A 6 7.99 -7.76 -5.37
C THR A 6 6.83 -7.43 -4.43
N ARG A 7 7.00 -7.50 -3.11
CA ARG A 7 5.93 -7.17 -2.16
C ARG A 7 5.65 -5.67 -2.09
N ILE A 8 6.69 -4.84 -2.16
CA ILE A 8 6.56 -3.38 -2.18
C ILE A 8 5.84 -2.94 -3.45
N GLU A 9 6.26 -3.45 -4.62
CA GLU A 9 5.61 -3.17 -5.91
C GLU A 9 4.13 -3.60 -5.92
N GLU A 10 3.80 -4.76 -5.35
CA GLU A 10 2.41 -5.22 -5.21
C GLU A 10 1.56 -4.28 -4.35
N LEU A 11 2.11 -3.82 -3.21
CA LEU A 11 1.41 -2.91 -2.30
C LEU A 11 1.18 -1.55 -2.96
N GLU A 12 2.20 -1.00 -3.63
CA GLU A 12 2.08 0.25 -4.40
C GLU A 12 1.02 0.15 -5.49
N ARG A 13 0.98 -0.96 -6.24
CA ARG A 13 -0.04 -1.18 -7.27
C ARG A 13 -1.44 -1.22 -6.67
N ARG A 14 -1.63 -1.93 -5.56
CA ARG A 14 -2.93 -2.02 -4.87
C ARG A 14 -3.39 -0.65 -4.36
N ILE A 15 -2.48 0.15 -3.81
CA ILE A 15 -2.76 1.52 -3.36
C ILE A 15 -3.16 2.40 -4.55
N ALA A 16 -2.42 2.36 -5.66
CA ALA A 16 -2.72 3.13 -6.85
C ALA A 16 -4.10 2.76 -7.43
N ASP A 17 -4.38 1.46 -7.53
CA ASP A 17 -5.67 0.96 -8.01
C ASP A 17 -6.82 1.36 -7.09
N LEU A 18 -6.62 1.31 -5.76
CA LEU A 18 -7.61 1.73 -4.78
C LEU A 18 -7.85 3.24 -4.85
N LYS A 19 -6.80 4.06 -4.94
CA LYS A 19 -6.90 5.52 -5.09
C LYS A 19 -7.62 5.90 -6.39
N ALA A 20 -7.38 5.19 -7.49
CA ALA A 20 -8.03 5.45 -8.78
C ALA A 20 -9.54 5.19 -8.76
N ARG A 21 -10.02 4.27 -7.90
CA ARG A 21 -11.44 3.94 -7.75
C ARG A 21 -12.17 4.74 -6.65
N LEU A 22 -11.48 5.62 -5.90
CA LEU A 22 -12.12 6.38 -4.83
C LEU A 22 -13.20 7.33 -5.38
N PRO A 23 -14.40 7.35 -4.79
CA PRO A 23 -15.44 8.31 -5.18
C PRO A 23 -15.04 9.74 -4.77
N LYS A 24 -15.30 10.73 -5.65
CA LYS A 24 -14.89 12.13 -5.45
C LYS A 24 -15.53 12.85 -4.26
N HIS A 25 -16.74 12.44 -3.87
CA HIS A 25 -17.57 13.19 -2.91
C HIS A 25 -17.90 12.43 -1.63
N SER A 26 -17.79 11.10 -1.64
CA SER A 26 -18.10 10.28 -0.47
C SER A 26 -17.26 9.02 -0.53
N ILE A 27 -16.09 9.06 0.09
CA ILE A 27 -15.22 7.90 0.19
C ILE A 27 -15.81 7.00 1.28
N PRO A 28 -16.16 5.74 0.96
CA PRO A 28 -16.64 4.80 1.97
C PRO A 28 -15.59 4.60 3.06
N PRO A 29 -15.97 4.58 4.35
CA PRO A 29 -15.03 4.33 5.45
C PRO A 29 -14.22 3.04 5.27
N ALA A 30 -14.81 2.00 4.67
CA ALA A 30 -14.11 0.76 4.35
C ALA A 30 -12.95 0.95 3.38
N MET A 31 -13.07 1.85 2.39
CA MET A 31 -11.99 2.13 1.44
C MET A 31 -10.90 3.01 2.05
N ILE A 32 -11.24 3.85 3.04
CA ILE A 32 -10.27 4.62 3.81
C ILE A 32 -9.44 3.65 4.66
N LEU A 33 -10.10 2.76 5.40
CA LEU A 33 -9.44 1.77 6.24
C LEU A 33 -8.54 0.84 5.40
N GLU A 34 -9.04 0.34 4.26
CA GLU A 34 -8.23 -0.47 3.34
C GLU A 34 -7.00 0.29 2.83
N LEU A 35 -7.14 1.59 2.55
CA LEU A 35 -6.03 2.40 2.11
C LEU A 35 -4.98 2.59 3.22
N GLU A 36 -5.42 2.91 4.44
CA GLU A 36 -4.55 3.07 5.60
C GLU A 36 -3.78 1.77 5.91
N GLU A 37 -4.45 0.61 5.87
CA GLU A 37 -3.82 -0.70 6.06
C GLU A 37 -2.74 -0.99 5.00
N LEU A 38 -3.04 -0.69 3.72
CA LEU A 38 -2.10 -0.87 2.63
C LEU A 38 -0.89 0.05 2.74
N GLU A 39 -1.10 1.31 3.11
CA GLU A 39 -0.03 2.30 3.29
C GLU A 39 0.88 1.93 4.46
N GLU A 40 0.31 1.47 5.59
CA GLU A 40 1.08 1.00 6.74
C GLU A 40 1.84 -0.32 6.43
N GLU A 41 1.25 -1.24 5.67
CA GLU A 41 1.96 -2.42 5.16
C GLU A 41 3.15 -2.06 4.27
N LEU A 42 2.98 -1.07 3.39
CA LEU A 42 4.03 -0.59 2.49
C LEU A 42 5.18 0.03 3.29
N GLU A 43 4.86 0.89 4.26
CA GLU A 43 5.85 1.50 5.15
C GLU A 43 6.66 0.44 5.90
N ARG A 44 5.98 -0.55 6.50
CA ARG A 44 6.67 -1.68 7.16
C ARG A 44 7.51 -2.51 6.20
N ALA A 45 7.06 -2.71 4.96
CA ALA A 45 7.82 -3.45 3.96
C ALA A 45 9.09 -2.70 3.55
N ARG A 46 9.00 -1.40 3.34
CA ARG A 46 10.15 -0.52 3.03
C ARG A 46 11.12 -0.42 4.21
N ALA A 47 10.64 -0.21 5.43
CA ALA A 47 11.49 -0.16 6.62
C ALA A 47 12.27 -1.46 6.83
N ARG A 48 11.63 -2.63 6.56
CA ARG A 48 12.32 -3.92 6.57
C ARG A 48 13.37 -4.04 5.47
N GLU A 49 13.13 -3.52 4.28
CA GLU A 49 14.13 -3.54 3.21
C GLU A 49 15.32 -2.62 3.55
N GLU A 50 15.07 -1.43 4.08
CA GLU A 50 16.09 -0.48 4.52
C GLU A 50 16.92 -1.00 5.71
N THR A 51 16.29 -1.69 6.66
CA THR A 51 17.01 -2.31 7.80
C THR A 51 17.88 -3.51 7.38
N ILE A 52 17.62 -4.09 6.21
CA ILE A 52 18.31 -5.30 5.71
C ILE A 52 19.40 -4.96 4.67
N GLN A 53 19.40 -3.75 4.11
CA GLN A 53 20.44 -3.23 3.20
C GLN A 53 21.66 -2.70 3.97
#